data_AF-A0A438EFC8-F1
#
_entry.id   AF-A0A438EFC8-F1
#
_cell.length_a   1.000
_cell.length_b   1.000
_cell.length_c   1.000
_cell.angle_alpha   90.00
_cell.angle_beta   90.00
_cell.angle_gamma   90.00
#
_symmetry.space_group_name_H-M   'P 1'
#
loop_
_entity.id
_entity.type
_entity.pdbx_description
1 polymer ?
#
loop_
_entity_poly.entity_id
_entity_poly.type
_entity_poly.pdbx_seq_one_letter_code
_entity_poly.pdbx_strand_id
1 'polypeptide(L)' 'MIAHSSNGKEGTEVEWKKSLEEGGFPRYRILKIATLQMIIEAYPE' A
#
# COMPACT_ATOMS: atom_id res chain seq x y z
N MET A 1 3.91 -11.20 -6.96
CA MET A 1 4.13 -12.64 -7.14
C MET A 1 5.23 -13.07 -6.19
N ILE A 2 4.96 -13.91 -5.20
CA ILE A 2 6.00 -14.41 -4.29
C ILE A 2 5.86 -15.92 -4.10
N ALA A 3 6.93 -16.66 -4.45
CA ALA A 3 7.03 -18.11 -4.25
C ALA A 3 7.69 -18.49 -2.91
N HIS A 4 8.39 -17.55 -2.26
CA HIS A 4 9.13 -17.77 -1.00
C HIS A 4 8.84 -16.65 0.01
N SER A 5 7.64 -16.64 0.56
CA SER A 5 7.30 -15.80 1.71
C SER A 5 6.61 -16.62 2.78
N SER A 6 7.02 -16.43 4.04
CA SER A 6 6.37 -17.10 5.17
C SER A 6 4.94 -16.59 5.38
N ASN A 7 4.70 -15.28 5.21
CA ASN A 7 3.39 -14.65 5.39
C ASN A 7 3.16 -13.37 4.52
N GLY A 8 4.08 -13.07 3.60
CA GLY A 8 3.96 -11.89 2.73
C GLY A 8 2.81 -12.05 1.73
N LYS A 9 1.98 -11.02 1.59
CA LYS A 9 0.87 -10.96 0.64
C LYS A 9 0.82 -9.57 0.02
N GLU A 10 0.44 -9.50 -1.26
CA GLU A 10 0.11 -8.23 -1.90
C GLU A 10 -1.16 -7.64 -1.26
N GLY A 11 -1.09 -6.38 -0.85
CA GLY A 11 -2.23 -5.66 -0.30
C GLY A 11 -3.13 -5.10 -1.39
N THR A 12 -4.43 -5.16 -1.16
CA THR A 12 -5.44 -4.43 -1.93
C THR A 12 -5.48 -2.96 -1.54
N GLU A 13 -6.05 -2.10 -2.39
CA GLU A 13 -6.22 -0.67 -2.10
C GLU A 13 -6.97 -0.41 -0.78
N VAL A 14 -7.96 -1.25 -0.45
CA VAL A 14 -8.73 -1.14 0.81
C VAL A 14 -7.88 -1.52 2.02
N GLU A 15 -7.08 -2.59 1.93
CA GLU A 15 -6.16 -3.01 3.00
C GLU A 15 -5.08 -1.93 3.23
N TRP A 16 -4.53 -1.35 2.15
CA TRP A 16 -3.57 -0.25 2.25
C TRP A 16 -4.19 1.01 2.87
N LYS A 17 -5.40 1.40 2.45
CA LYS A 17 -6.13 2.53 3.05
C LYS A 17 -6.22 2.38 4.57
N LYS A 18 -6.71 1.23 5.03
CA LYS A 18 -6.89 0.96 6.45
C LYS A 18 -5.55 1.02 7.19
N SER A 19 -4.51 0.37 6.66
CA SER A 19 -3.18 0.36 7.28
C SER A 19 -2.55 1.76 7.36
N LEU A 20 -2.79 2.62 6.37
CA LEU A 20 -2.28 3.99 6.36
C LEU A 20 -3.02 4.86 7.39
N GLU A 21 -4.34 4.74 7.46
CA GLU A 21 -5.16 5.45 8.44
C GLU A 21 -4.81 5.06 9.88
N GLU A 22 -4.71 3.76 10.17
CA GLU A 22 -4.28 3.24 11.48
C GLU A 22 -2.82 3.61 11.81
N GLY A 23 -1.99 3.83 10.78
CA GLY A 23 -0.59 4.24 10.91
C GLY A 23 -0.37 5.74 11.11
N GLY A 24 -1.43 6.56 11.16
CA GLY A 24 -1.30 8.03 11.32
C GLY A 24 -1.04 8.78 10.01
N PHE A 25 -1.36 8.16 8.86
CA PHE A 25 -1.27 8.78 7.54
C PHE A 25 -2.68 8.91 6.91
N PRO A 26 -3.54 9.80 7.44
CA PRO A 26 -4.92 9.94 6.97
C PRO A 26 -5.00 10.46 5.53
N ARG A 27 -3.92 11.07 5.04
CA ARG A 27 -3.78 11.58 3.69
C ARG A 27 -2.80 10.71 2.93
N TYR A 28 -3.22 10.21 1.77
CA TYR A 28 -2.35 9.44 0.88
C TYR A 28 -2.77 9.56 -0.58
N ARG A 29 -1.86 9.17 -1.49
CA ARG A 29 -2.10 9.04 -2.94
C ARG A 29 -1.59 7.70 -3.42
N ILE A 30 -2.35 7.07 -4.32
CA ILE A 30 -1.94 5.84 -5.00
C ILE A 30 -1.73 6.16 -6.48
N LEU A 31 -0.50 6.04 -6.93
CA LEU A 31 -0.08 6.34 -8.29
C LEU A 31 0.13 5.02 -9.04
N LYS A 32 -0.66 4.82 -10.10
CA LYS A 32 -0.48 3.73 -11.05
C LYS A 32 0.59 4.14 -12.05
N ILE A 33 1.67 3.37 -12.09
CA ILE A 33 2.73 3.52 -13.08
C ILE A 33 2.59 2.43 -14.15
N ALA A 34 3.31 2.55 -15.27
CA ALA A 34 3.29 1.56 -16.35
C ALA A 34 4.07 0.28 -16.00
N THR A 35 3.82 -0.28 -14.82
CA THR A 35 4.40 -1.54 -14.32
C THR A 35 3.34 -2.32 -13.53
N LEU A 36 3.67 -3.53 -13.10
CA LEU A 36 2.80 -4.31 -12.19
C LEU A 36 2.63 -3.66 -10.81
N GLN A 37 3.58 -2.81 -10.41
CA GLN A 37 3.63 -2.17 -9.10
C GLN A 37 2.94 -0.81 -9.10
N MET A 38 2.65 -0.31 -7.90
CA MET A 38 2.09 1.02 -7.65
C MET A 38 2.94 1.76 -6.63
N ILE A 39 2.90 3.10 -6.67
CA ILE A 39 3.54 3.95 -5.67
C ILE A 39 2.46 4.48 -4.71
N ILE A 40 2.71 4.41 -3.41
CA ILE A 40 1.87 4.99 -2.38
C ILE A 40 2.64 6.14 -1.73
N GLU A 41 2.13 7.35 -1.85
CA GLU A 41 2.62 8.51 -1.10
C GLU A 41 1.76 8.70 0.14
N ALA A 42 2.34 8.63 1.33
CA ALA A 42 1.64 8.77 2.61
C ALA A 42 2.08 10.06 3.30
N TYR A 43 1.12 10.82 3.84
CA TYR A 43 1.35 12.13 4.47
C TYR A 43 0.88 12.07 5.92
N PRO A 44 1.79 12.26 6.90
CA PRO A 44 1.42 12.23 8.32
C PRO A 44 0.60 13.47 8.69
N GLU A 45 -0.04 13.40 9.86
CA GLU A 45 -0.60 14.57 10.56
C GLU A 45 0.48 15.36 11.29
#